data_AF-A0AA36FJZ6-F1
#
_entry.id   AF-A0AA36FJZ6-F1
#
_cell.length_a   1.000
_cell.length_b   1.000
_cell.length_c   1.000
_cell.angle_alpha   90.00
_cell.angle_beta   90.00
_cell.angle_gamma   90.00
#
_symmetry.space_group_name_H-M   'P 1'
#
loop_
_entity.id
_entity.type
_entity.pdbx_description
1 polymer ?
#
loop_
_entity_poly.entity_id
_entity_poly.type
_entity_poly.pdbx_seq_one_letter_code
_entity_poly.pdbx_strand_id
1 'polypeptide(L)'
;MARIIPGFPFLVVLFCMSQQTVSDTIVYNMDSAKKQDIGNLAASIDYFTNSLYQAVATGTNENVFMSPFSVATVLSMVYLGARQNSAKQFENVLKITSNPDSVALAFKEYFSLLKNSEKLVTFNSVNRLYANEKFSTSEDYKNNMVKYFFSDIENVDFITNAEKTRITINDWVKNNTNNKITDLLPSGSLTPQSVLVLINAVYFKGTWAEKFPEQATSSRKFYLSSDKTVSHDFMYISEDFNTKISDNYKVVELPYIGKAFSMFVILPNEINGLAALEKEINAEFLKDIIDRKGFETMFLELNMPKFRLESSFQLGDVLKKLGLPDIFDPLKADLSGMTGGEKNIYASEMFHKAFVDVNEEGTEAAAATGMVMMALSAQIGMDFDVNHPFTFLIVDNRTKMIHFIDTIIYDMDSAEKQDIGNLAASIDYFTNSLYQAVATGTNENVFMSPFSVATVLSMVYLGARQNSAKQFENVLKITSNPDSVALAFKEYFSLLKNSDKLVTFNSVNRLYASEKFPISEDYKNNMVKYFFSDIENVDFITNAEKTRITINDWVRITQITKLLICYQVEV
;
A
#
# COMPACT_ATOMS: atom_id res chain seq x y z
N MET A 1 7.92 16.00 56.57
CA MET A 1 8.23 17.43 56.77
C MET A 1 8.73 18.00 55.45
N ALA A 2 7.90 18.73 54.72
CA ALA A 2 8.31 19.47 53.54
C ALA A 2 7.59 20.83 53.57
N ARG A 3 8.36 21.91 53.48
CA ARG A 3 7.90 23.31 53.47
C ARG A 3 7.27 23.62 52.10
N ILE A 4 6.10 24.24 52.13
CA ILE A 4 5.43 24.80 50.96
C ILE A 4 6.05 26.18 50.66
N ILE A 5 6.51 26.40 49.44
CA ILE A 5 6.85 27.72 48.90
C ILE A 5 5.64 28.17 48.05
N PRO A 6 4.97 29.30 48.34
CA PRO A 6 3.83 29.76 47.57
C PRO A 6 4.30 30.65 46.42
N GLY A 7 3.82 30.37 45.20
CA GLY A 7 3.86 31.34 44.10
C GLY A 7 4.26 30.78 42.74
N PHE A 8 3.45 29.90 42.16
CA PHE A 8 3.31 29.74 40.70
C PHE A 8 1.96 29.06 40.42
N PRO A 9 1.07 29.62 39.58
CA PRO A 9 -0.18 28.94 39.23
C PRO A 9 0.15 27.88 38.17
N PHE A 10 0.42 26.64 38.58
CA PHE A 10 0.34 25.52 37.65
C PHE A 10 -1.14 25.16 37.47
N LEU A 11 -1.63 25.37 36.26
CA LEU A 11 -2.86 24.77 35.77
C LEU A 11 -2.64 23.24 35.75
N VAL A 12 -3.08 22.54 36.81
CA VAL A 12 -3.14 21.09 36.81
C VAL A 12 -4.34 20.66 35.96
N VAL A 13 -4.07 20.37 34.68
CA VAL A 13 -5.03 19.65 33.83
C VAL A 13 -4.95 18.18 34.24
N LEU A 14 -5.86 17.77 35.13
CA LEU A 14 -6.12 16.37 35.41
C LEU A 14 -6.77 15.74 34.16
N PHE A 15 -5.95 15.09 33.32
CA PHE A 15 -6.45 14.14 32.34
C PHE A 15 -6.96 12.91 33.10
N CYS A 16 -8.27 12.86 33.34
CA CYS A 16 -8.93 11.63 33.71
C CYS A 16 -9.02 10.77 32.43
N MET A 17 -7.95 10.05 32.11
CA MET A 17 -8.05 8.96 31.14
C MET A 17 -8.79 7.82 31.84
N SER A 18 -10.10 7.71 31.60
CA SER A 18 -10.78 6.44 31.81
C SER A 18 -10.15 5.43 30.84
N GLN A 19 -9.24 4.59 31.33
CA GLN A 19 -8.93 3.34 30.66
C GLN A 19 -10.22 2.51 30.67
N GLN A 20 -10.99 2.59 29.58
CA GLN A 20 -11.88 1.48 29.24
C GLN A 20 -10.95 0.35 28.85
N THR A 21 -10.83 -0.65 29.73
CA THR A 21 -10.33 -1.97 29.38
C THR A 21 -11.27 -2.52 28.30
N VAL A 22 -10.88 -2.33 27.03
CA VAL A 22 -11.48 -3.09 25.94
C VAL A 22 -11.02 -4.52 26.17
N SER A 23 -11.95 -5.44 26.43
CA SER A 23 -11.68 -6.88 26.54
C SER A 23 -10.65 -7.31 25.49
N ASP A 24 -9.50 -7.86 25.91
CA ASP A 24 -8.37 -8.27 25.06
C ASP A 24 -8.68 -9.39 24.06
N THR A 25 -9.94 -9.82 24.01
CA THR A 25 -10.46 -10.81 23.06
C THR A 25 -11.90 -10.44 22.74
N ILE A 26 -12.20 -10.20 21.45
CA ILE A 26 -13.59 -10.08 21.00
C ILE A 26 -14.13 -11.50 20.80
N VAL A 27 -14.97 -11.95 21.73
CA VAL A 27 -15.76 -13.18 21.56
C VAL A 27 -16.99 -12.85 20.73
N TYR A 28 -16.97 -13.22 19.45
CA TYR A 28 -18.15 -13.09 18.59
C TYR A 28 -19.10 -14.27 18.82
N ASN A 29 -20.27 -13.96 19.38
CA ASN A 29 -21.33 -14.94 19.58
C ASN A 29 -22.14 -15.08 18.27
N MET A 30 -21.68 -15.94 17.36
CA MET A 30 -22.39 -16.31 16.14
C MET A 30 -23.21 -17.59 16.36
N ASP A 31 -24.41 -17.65 15.79
CA ASP A 31 -25.16 -18.90 15.75
C ASP A 31 -24.40 -19.98 14.97
N SER A 32 -24.64 -21.24 15.35
CA SER A 32 -23.95 -22.43 14.86
C SER A 32 -23.99 -22.57 13.33
N ALA A 33 -25.12 -22.27 12.69
CA ALA A 33 -25.27 -22.35 11.23
C ALA A 33 -24.36 -21.33 10.52
N LYS A 34 -24.37 -20.06 10.97
CA LYS A 34 -23.51 -19.00 10.42
C LYS A 34 -22.03 -19.32 10.58
N LYS A 35 -21.67 -19.87 11.74
CA LYS A 35 -20.29 -20.29 12.01
C LYS A 35 -19.85 -21.40 11.07
N GLN A 36 -20.74 -22.35 10.74
CA GLN A 36 -20.47 -23.42 9.79
C GLN A 36 -20.31 -22.87 8.36
N ASP A 37 -21.20 -21.99 7.91
CA ASP A 37 -21.15 -21.41 6.56
C ASP A 37 -19.89 -20.56 6.35
N ILE A 38 -19.54 -19.71 7.32
CA ILE A 38 -18.28 -18.95 7.30
C ILE A 38 -17.07 -19.87 7.37
N GLY A 39 -17.14 -20.98 8.13
CA GLY A 39 -16.07 -21.97 8.19
C GLY A 39 -15.83 -22.67 6.85
N ASN A 40 -16.90 -23.05 6.15
CA ASN A 40 -16.81 -23.62 4.80
C ASN A 40 -16.25 -22.62 3.79
N LEU A 41 -16.65 -21.35 3.91
CA LEU A 41 -16.10 -20.25 3.10
C LEU A 41 -14.60 -20.06 3.38
N ALA A 42 -14.18 -20.06 4.64
CA ALA A 42 -12.77 -19.96 5.02
C ALA A 42 -11.94 -21.09 4.40
N ALA A 43 -12.38 -22.34 4.55
CA ALA A 43 -11.69 -23.49 3.97
C ALA A 43 -11.57 -23.41 2.42
N SER A 44 -12.62 -22.90 1.76
CA SER A 44 -12.63 -22.67 0.31
C SER A 44 -11.59 -21.61 -0.09
N ILE A 45 -11.54 -20.50 0.65
CA ILE A 45 -10.60 -19.40 0.41
C ILE A 45 -9.16 -19.81 0.73
N ASP A 46 -8.92 -20.60 1.77
CA ASP A 46 -7.59 -21.08 2.12
C ASP A 46 -7.06 -22.06 1.06
N TYR A 47 -7.91 -22.93 0.51
CA TYR A 47 -7.55 -23.77 -0.63
C TYR A 47 -7.22 -22.94 -1.88
N PHE A 48 -8.08 -21.97 -2.19
CA PHE A 48 -7.89 -21.08 -3.33
C PHE A 48 -6.62 -20.24 -3.17
N THR A 49 -6.32 -19.78 -1.95
CA THR A 49 -5.09 -19.06 -1.59
C THR A 49 -3.87 -19.82 -2.04
N ASN A 50 -3.76 -21.10 -1.67
CA ASN A 50 -2.63 -21.93 -2.08
C ASN A 50 -2.53 -22.03 -3.62
N SER A 51 -3.64 -22.31 -4.29
CA SER A 51 -3.66 -22.50 -5.74
C SER A 51 -3.28 -21.22 -6.50
N LEU A 52 -3.83 -20.09 -6.06
CA LEU A 52 -3.56 -18.78 -6.63
C LEU A 52 -2.12 -18.36 -6.38
N TYR A 53 -1.66 -18.45 -5.12
CA TYR A 53 -0.29 -18.11 -4.74
C TYR A 53 0.72 -18.92 -5.56
N GLN A 54 0.56 -20.24 -5.65
CA GLN A 54 1.45 -21.09 -6.46
C GLN A 54 1.43 -20.68 -7.95
N ALA A 55 0.30 -20.22 -8.48
CA ALA A 55 0.19 -19.80 -9.87
C ALA A 55 0.81 -18.42 -10.17
N VAL A 56 0.94 -17.55 -9.17
CA VAL A 56 1.51 -16.20 -9.33
C VAL A 56 2.95 -16.07 -8.81
N ALA A 57 3.34 -16.82 -7.77
CA ALA A 57 4.63 -16.70 -7.11
C ALA A 57 5.70 -17.61 -7.70
N THR A 58 5.33 -18.83 -8.12
CA THR A 58 6.30 -19.84 -8.55
C THR A 58 7.12 -19.39 -9.75
N GLY A 59 8.44 -19.30 -9.56
CA GLY A 59 9.39 -18.97 -10.63
C GLY A 59 9.50 -17.48 -10.94
N THR A 60 8.91 -16.63 -10.10
CA THR A 60 9.12 -15.17 -10.16
C THR A 60 10.28 -14.77 -9.24
N ASN A 61 10.98 -13.69 -9.60
CA ASN A 61 12.02 -13.07 -8.75
C ASN A 61 11.54 -11.71 -8.22
N GLU A 62 10.22 -11.52 -8.12
CA GLU A 62 9.57 -10.28 -7.73
C GLU A 62 8.76 -10.48 -6.45
N ASN A 63 8.46 -9.40 -5.72
CA ASN A 63 7.56 -9.49 -4.57
C ASN A 63 6.13 -9.77 -5.06
N VAL A 64 5.41 -10.64 -4.36
CA VAL A 64 4.08 -11.10 -4.79
C VAL A 64 3.07 -10.85 -3.68
N PHE A 65 2.63 -9.61 -3.55
CA PHE A 65 1.64 -9.23 -2.55
C PHE A 65 0.22 -9.33 -3.10
N MET A 66 -0.63 -10.17 -2.52
CA MET A 66 -2.02 -10.25 -2.96
C MET A 66 -3.01 -10.56 -1.85
N SER A 67 -4.30 -10.33 -2.13
CA SER A 67 -5.40 -10.79 -1.29
C SER A 67 -6.23 -11.85 -2.00
N PRO A 68 -5.99 -13.14 -1.72
CA PRO A 68 -6.82 -14.22 -2.24
C PRO A 68 -8.29 -14.10 -1.81
N PHE A 69 -8.55 -13.64 -0.58
CA PHE A 69 -9.90 -13.35 -0.10
C PHE A 69 -10.63 -12.32 -0.98
N SER A 70 -9.95 -11.21 -1.30
CA SER A 70 -10.50 -10.15 -2.15
C SER A 70 -10.77 -10.67 -3.56
N VAL A 71 -9.83 -11.41 -4.15
CA VAL A 71 -10.00 -12.06 -5.46
C VAL A 71 -11.19 -13.04 -5.45
N ALA A 72 -11.27 -13.90 -4.43
CA ALA A 72 -12.37 -14.86 -4.27
C ALA A 72 -13.74 -14.18 -4.10
N THR A 73 -13.77 -12.99 -3.48
CA THR A 73 -14.98 -12.17 -3.37
C THR A 73 -15.50 -11.77 -4.75
N VAL A 74 -14.64 -11.21 -5.60
CA VAL A 74 -15.00 -10.78 -6.96
C VAL A 74 -15.36 -11.97 -7.86
N LEU A 75 -14.66 -13.09 -7.71
CA LEU A 75 -15.04 -14.33 -8.40
C LEU A 75 -16.40 -14.84 -7.94
N SER A 76 -16.72 -14.74 -6.65
CA SER A 76 -18.02 -15.16 -6.11
C SER A 76 -19.16 -14.24 -6.53
N MET A 77 -18.89 -12.94 -6.74
CA MET A 77 -19.83 -12.01 -7.37
C MET A 77 -20.22 -12.50 -8.78
N VAL A 78 -19.25 -12.99 -9.56
CA VAL A 78 -19.52 -13.53 -10.91
C VAL A 78 -20.18 -14.91 -10.83
N TYR A 79 -19.74 -15.76 -9.90
CA TYR A 79 -20.32 -17.09 -9.67
C TYR A 79 -21.82 -17.04 -9.38
N LEU A 80 -22.29 -16.02 -8.65
CA LEU A 80 -23.71 -15.77 -8.41
C LEU A 80 -24.53 -15.70 -9.72
N GLY A 81 -23.94 -15.13 -10.78
CA GLY A 81 -24.53 -15.04 -12.12
C GLY A 81 -24.19 -16.21 -13.05
N ALA A 82 -23.26 -17.08 -12.67
CA ALA A 82 -22.81 -18.19 -13.50
C ALA A 82 -23.81 -19.35 -13.52
N ARG A 83 -23.90 -20.05 -14.65
CA ARG A 83 -24.74 -21.24 -14.83
C ARG A 83 -23.94 -22.35 -15.48
N GLN A 84 -24.49 -23.57 -15.47
CA GLN A 84 -23.99 -24.73 -16.19
C GLN A 84 -22.49 -24.98 -15.99
N ASN A 85 -21.71 -25.11 -17.08
CA ASN A 85 -20.29 -25.44 -16.98
C ASN A 85 -19.45 -24.32 -16.36
N SER A 86 -19.81 -23.05 -16.60
CA SER A 86 -19.15 -21.90 -15.97
C SER A 86 -19.30 -21.96 -14.44
N ALA A 87 -20.50 -22.28 -13.93
CA ALA A 87 -20.72 -22.48 -12.50
C ALA A 87 -19.86 -23.63 -11.93
N LYS A 88 -19.82 -24.78 -12.62
CA LYS A 88 -18.98 -25.93 -12.21
C LYS A 88 -17.50 -25.61 -12.16
N GLN A 89 -17.00 -24.75 -13.05
CA GLN A 89 -15.60 -24.31 -13.00
C GLN A 89 -15.31 -23.48 -11.75
N PHE A 90 -16.21 -22.58 -11.34
CA PHE A 90 -16.08 -21.85 -10.07
C PHE A 90 -16.07 -22.82 -8.87
N GLU A 91 -17.01 -23.76 -8.83
CA GLU A 91 -17.08 -24.79 -7.78
C GLU A 91 -15.75 -25.55 -7.66
N ASN A 92 -15.15 -25.93 -8.79
CA ASN A 92 -13.90 -26.67 -8.82
C ASN A 92 -12.67 -25.84 -8.40
N VAL A 93 -12.59 -24.58 -8.83
CA VAL A 93 -11.46 -23.67 -8.57
C VAL A 93 -11.48 -23.15 -7.14
N LEU A 94 -12.66 -22.76 -6.64
CA LEU A 94 -12.82 -22.25 -5.28
C LEU A 94 -13.09 -23.38 -4.26
N LYS A 95 -13.25 -24.63 -4.69
CA LYS A 95 -13.67 -25.78 -3.86
C LYS A 95 -14.95 -25.54 -3.07
N ILE A 96 -15.88 -24.82 -3.70
CA ILE A 96 -17.19 -24.57 -3.15
C ILE A 96 -18.07 -25.80 -3.38
N THR A 97 -18.65 -26.32 -2.30
CA THR A 97 -19.64 -27.42 -2.35
C THR A 97 -21.08 -26.94 -2.26
N SER A 98 -21.28 -25.63 -2.06
CA SER A 98 -22.59 -25.01 -1.86
C SER A 98 -23.07 -24.27 -3.12
N ASN A 99 -24.37 -24.08 -3.23
CA ASN A 99 -24.93 -23.27 -4.32
C ASN A 99 -24.50 -21.79 -4.21
N PRO A 100 -24.56 -21.01 -5.30
CA PRO A 100 -24.08 -19.63 -5.31
C PRO A 100 -24.74 -18.71 -4.27
N ASP A 101 -26.05 -18.86 -4.00
CA ASP A 101 -26.75 -18.03 -3.01
C ASP A 101 -26.26 -18.29 -1.58
N SER A 102 -25.98 -19.55 -1.23
CA SER A 102 -25.40 -19.91 0.07
C SER A 102 -24.00 -19.33 0.24
N VAL A 103 -23.17 -19.33 -0.81
CA VAL A 103 -21.84 -18.70 -0.77
C VAL A 103 -21.96 -17.20 -0.60
N ALA A 104 -22.84 -16.54 -1.36
CA ALA A 104 -23.09 -15.11 -1.25
C ALA A 104 -23.60 -14.72 0.15
N LEU A 105 -24.45 -15.56 0.76
CA LEU A 105 -24.88 -15.39 2.13
C LEU A 105 -23.72 -15.50 3.12
N ALA A 106 -22.83 -16.49 2.98
CA ALA A 106 -21.64 -16.63 3.83
C ALA A 106 -20.73 -15.39 3.74
N PHE A 107 -20.52 -14.83 2.55
CA PHE A 107 -19.81 -13.56 2.37
C PHE A 107 -20.50 -12.41 3.10
N LYS A 108 -21.82 -12.28 2.97
CA LYS A 108 -22.59 -11.24 3.68
C LYS A 108 -22.41 -11.30 5.19
N GLU A 109 -22.48 -12.51 5.74
CA GLU A 109 -22.31 -12.73 7.18
C GLU A 109 -20.88 -12.43 7.62
N TYR A 110 -19.90 -12.81 6.80
CA TYR A 110 -18.51 -12.50 7.04
C TYR A 110 -18.20 -11.00 6.95
N PHE A 111 -18.72 -10.28 5.96
CA PHE A 111 -18.60 -8.83 5.88
C PHE A 111 -19.27 -8.12 7.07
N SER A 112 -20.39 -8.66 7.56
CA SER A 112 -21.03 -8.15 8.78
C SER A 112 -20.14 -8.33 10.01
N LEU A 113 -19.41 -9.46 10.09
CA LEU A 113 -18.40 -9.70 11.12
C LEU A 113 -17.23 -8.71 11.02
N LEU A 114 -16.75 -8.43 9.80
CA LEU A 114 -15.67 -7.48 9.55
C LEU A 114 -16.05 -6.04 9.92
N LYS A 115 -17.26 -5.62 9.56
CA LYS A 115 -17.79 -4.28 9.89
C LYS A 115 -17.80 -4.02 11.40
N ASN A 116 -18.09 -5.06 12.19
CA ASN A 116 -18.07 -4.96 13.65
C ASN A 116 -16.65 -4.85 14.25
N SER A 117 -15.60 -5.10 13.46
CA SER A 117 -14.18 -4.95 13.84
C SER A 117 -13.52 -3.67 13.31
N GLU A 118 -14.21 -2.86 12.50
CA GLU A 118 -13.67 -1.65 11.85
C GLU A 118 -13.06 -0.62 12.81
N LYS A 119 -13.51 -0.61 14.08
CA LYS A 119 -12.96 0.30 15.10
C LYS A 119 -11.51 -0.03 15.50
N LEU A 120 -11.03 -1.23 15.20
CA LEU A 120 -9.72 -1.73 15.62
C LEU A 120 -8.81 -2.05 14.44
N VAL A 121 -9.39 -2.57 13.35
CA VAL A 121 -8.70 -2.92 12.11
C VAL A 121 -9.57 -2.47 10.94
N THR A 122 -9.03 -1.67 10.03
CA THR A 122 -9.72 -1.28 8.79
C THR A 122 -9.28 -2.19 7.66
N PHE A 123 -10.14 -3.13 7.28
CA PHE A 123 -10.01 -3.85 6.02
C PHE A 123 -10.91 -3.17 4.99
N ASN A 124 -10.32 -2.62 3.93
CA ASN A 124 -11.08 -1.98 2.87
C ASN A 124 -10.81 -2.67 1.54
N SER A 125 -11.81 -3.43 1.09
CA SER A 125 -11.80 -4.13 -0.19
C SER A 125 -12.79 -3.46 -1.13
N VAL A 126 -12.24 -2.90 -2.20
CA VAL A 126 -12.94 -2.15 -3.23
C VAL A 126 -13.15 -3.08 -4.42
N ASN A 127 -14.35 -3.63 -4.46
CA ASN A 127 -14.78 -4.61 -5.44
C ASN A 127 -15.87 -4.01 -6.31
N ARG A 128 -15.77 -4.14 -7.63
CA ARG A 128 -16.85 -3.75 -8.55
C ARG A 128 -16.78 -4.50 -9.86
N LEU A 129 -17.93 -4.72 -10.47
CA LEU A 129 -18.05 -5.21 -11.84
C LEU A 129 -18.46 -4.06 -12.76
N TYR A 130 -17.81 -3.95 -13.92
CA TYR A 130 -18.19 -2.99 -14.96
C TYR A 130 -18.60 -3.73 -16.21
N ALA A 131 -19.88 -3.65 -16.57
CA ALA A 131 -20.43 -4.26 -17.76
C ALA A 131 -20.57 -3.22 -18.88
N ASN A 132 -20.39 -3.64 -20.13
CA ASN A 132 -20.72 -2.79 -21.26
C ASN A 132 -22.21 -2.44 -21.22
N GLU A 133 -22.56 -1.17 -21.44
CA GLU A 133 -23.94 -0.68 -21.42
C GLU A 133 -24.88 -1.37 -22.41
N LYS A 134 -24.34 -2.01 -23.46
CA LYS A 134 -25.13 -2.84 -24.38
C LYS A 134 -25.72 -4.09 -23.74
N PHE A 135 -25.17 -4.56 -22.63
CA PHE A 135 -25.64 -5.76 -21.96
C PHE A 135 -26.33 -5.39 -20.65
N SER A 136 -27.66 -5.40 -20.70
CA SER A 136 -28.49 -5.11 -19.53
C SER A 136 -28.31 -6.18 -18.47
N THR A 137 -27.89 -5.76 -17.28
CA THR A 137 -27.86 -6.60 -16.10
C THR A 137 -29.23 -6.61 -15.43
N SER A 138 -29.67 -7.76 -14.95
CA SER A 138 -30.99 -7.93 -14.34
C SER A 138 -31.07 -7.23 -13.00
N GLU A 139 -32.25 -6.70 -12.68
CA GLU A 139 -32.47 -6.00 -11.41
C GLU A 139 -32.30 -6.95 -10.21
N ASP A 140 -32.71 -8.22 -10.35
CA ASP A 140 -32.50 -9.25 -9.33
C ASP A 140 -31.00 -9.48 -9.04
N TYR A 141 -30.16 -9.51 -10.08
CA TYR A 141 -28.73 -9.66 -9.91
C TYR A 141 -28.12 -8.44 -9.21
N LYS A 142 -28.46 -7.21 -9.64
CA LYS A 142 -28.03 -5.97 -8.98
C LYS A 142 -28.43 -5.93 -7.49
N ASN A 143 -29.67 -6.28 -7.20
CA ASN A 143 -30.17 -6.34 -5.82
C ASN A 143 -29.41 -7.34 -4.97
N ASN A 144 -29.05 -8.51 -5.52
CA ASN A 144 -28.25 -9.51 -4.82
C ASN A 144 -26.81 -9.04 -4.60
N MET A 145 -26.21 -8.32 -5.56
CA MET A 145 -24.86 -7.73 -5.42
C MET A 145 -24.80 -6.76 -4.24
N VAL A 146 -25.77 -5.84 -4.15
CA VAL A 146 -25.89 -4.89 -3.04
C VAL A 146 -26.16 -5.62 -1.72
N LYS A 147 -27.07 -6.61 -1.74
CA LYS A 147 -27.50 -7.36 -0.56
C LYS A 147 -26.38 -8.19 0.07
N TYR A 148 -25.57 -8.88 -0.74
CA TYR A 148 -24.62 -9.88 -0.27
C TYR A 148 -23.18 -9.37 -0.22
N PHE A 149 -22.76 -8.59 -1.21
CA PHE A 149 -21.36 -8.17 -1.36
C PHE A 149 -21.15 -6.69 -1.01
N PHE A 150 -22.23 -5.96 -0.67
CA PHE A 150 -22.19 -4.51 -0.43
C PHE A 150 -21.52 -3.75 -1.59
N SER A 151 -21.69 -4.27 -2.80
CA SER A 151 -21.08 -3.77 -4.04
C SER A 151 -22.15 -3.68 -5.13
N ASP A 152 -21.76 -3.14 -6.29
CA ASP A 152 -22.63 -2.90 -7.42
C ASP A 152 -22.01 -3.41 -8.72
N ILE A 153 -22.83 -3.48 -9.77
CA ILE A 153 -22.41 -3.66 -11.15
C ILE A 153 -22.82 -2.43 -11.96
N GLU A 154 -21.85 -1.77 -12.57
CA GLU A 154 -22.06 -0.53 -13.30
C GLU A 154 -22.03 -0.78 -14.81
N ASN A 155 -23.06 -0.32 -15.51
CA ASN A 155 -23.10 -0.34 -16.97
C ASN A 155 -22.40 0.91 -17.51
N VAL A 156 -21.38 0.73 -18.34
CA VAL A 156 -20.53 1.81 -18.87
C VAL A 156 -20.32 1.70 -20.37
N ASP A 157 -20.08 2.83 -21.02
CA ASP A 157 -19.75 2.89 -22.44
C ASP A 157 -18.25 2.60 -22.67
N PHE A 158 -17.95 1.35 -22.98
CA PHE A 158 -16.62 0.98 -23.46
C PHE A 158 -16.41 1.29 -24.94
N ILE A 159 -17.48 1.37 -25.75
CA ILE A 159 -17.37 1.42 -27.21
C ILE A 159 -16.87 2.76 -27.69
N THR A 160 -17.44 3.85 -27.16
CA THR A 160 -17.07 5.20 -27.58
C THR A 160 -16.19 5.91 -26.56
N ASN A 161 -16.16 5.44 -25.31
CA ASN A 161 -15.54 6.14 -24.18
C ASN A 161 -14.57 5.29 -23.33
N ALA A 162 -14.01 4.18 -23.84
CA ALA A 162 -13.11 3.28 -23.10
C ALA A 162 -12.07 3.98 -22.19
N GLU A 163 -11.27 4.92 -22.72
CA GLU A 163 -10.24 5.61 -21.94
C GLU A 163 -10.82 6.55 -20.88
N LYS A 164 -11.94 7.21 -21.15
CA LYS A 164 -12.64 8.04 -20.15
C LYS A 164 -13.21 7.16 -19.03
N THR A 165 -13.76 6.01 -19.39
CA THR A 165 -14.23 5.01 -18.44
C THR A 165 -13.08 4.48 -17.59
N ARG A 166 -11.92 4.18 -18.20
CA ARG A 166 -10.70 3.76 -17.48
C ARG A 166 -10.29 4.77 -16.40
N ILE A 167 -10.21 6.05 -16.76
CA ILE A 167 -9.87 7.14 -15.82
C ILE A 167 -10.90 7.20 -14.69
N THR A 168 -12.19 7.11 -15.02
CA THR A 168 -13.28 7.15 -14.03
C THR A 168 -13.19 5.99 -13.04
N ILE A 169 -12.87 4.79 -13.52
CA ILE A 169 -12.67 3.60 -12.67
C ILE A 169 -11.45 3.80 -11.77
N ASN A 170 -10.32 4.28 -12.30
CA ASN A 170 -9.12 4.55 -11.49
C ASN A 170 -9.36 5.62 -10.43
N ASP A 171 -10.07 6.71 -10.76
CA ASP A 171 -10.44 7.76 -9.80
C ASP A 171 -11.36 7.21 -8.70
N TRP A 172 -12.32 6.35 -9.07
CA TRP A 172 -13.19 5.69 -8.11
C TRP A 172 -12.39 4.77 -7.18
N VAL A 173 -11.48 3.94 -7.70
CA VAL A 173 -10.61 3.07 -6.90
C VAL A 173 -9.72 3.90 -5.97
N LYS A 174 -9.09 4.96 -6.48
CA LYS A 174 -8.26 5.88 -5.70
C LYS A 174 -9.03 6.47 -4.53
N ASN A 175 -10.22 7.00 -4.77
CA ASN A 175 -11.05 7.61 -3.73
C ASN A 175 -11.50 6.58 -2.68
N ASN A 176 -11.85 5.36 -3.09
CA ASN A 176 -12.30 4.31 -2.17
C ASN A 176 -11.16 3.60 -1.46
N THR A 177 -9.90 3.85 -1.83
CA THR A 177 -8.70 3.27 -1.18
C THR A 177 -7.88 4.34 -0.45
N ASN A 178 -8.49 5.47 -0.07
CA ASN A 178 -7.79 6.59 0.61
C ASN A 178 -6.56 7.09 -0.16
N ASN A 179 -6.64 7.09 -1.49
CA ASN A 179 -5.56 7.45 -2.41
C ASN A 179 -4.35 6.50 -2.43
N LYS A 180 -4.46 5.31 -1.81
CA LYS A 180 -3.35 4.34 -1.75
C LYS A 180 -3.18 3.54 -3.02
N ILE A 181 -4.29 3.21 -3.69
CA ILE A 181 -4.25 2.47 -4.94
C ILE A 181 -4.59 3.46 -6.06
N THR A 182 -3.56 3.81 -6.82
CA THR A 182 -3.70 4.63 -8.04
C THR A 182 -3.48 3.76 -9.27
N ASP A 183 -4.01 4.18 -10.42
CA ASP A 183 -3.76 3.53 -11.70
C ASP A 183 -3.92 2.00 -11.72
N LEU A 184 -5.02 1.49 -11.14
CA LEU A 184 -5.36 0.06 -11.19
C LEU A 184 -5.40 -0.46 -12.63
N LEU A 185 -6.03 0.32 -13.51
CA LEU A 185 -6.16 0.01 -14.92
C LEU A 185 -5.08 0.76 -15.72
N PRO A 186 -4.11 0.05 -16.34
CA PRO A 186 -3.10 0.67 -17.16
C PRO A 186 -3.72 1.24 -18.45
N SER A 187 -3.08 2.25 -19.04
CA SER A 187 -3.57 2.84 -20.30
C SER A 187 -3.71 1.77 -21.40
N GLY A 188 -4.80 1.81 -22.16
CA GLY A 188 -5.11 0.81 -23.19
C GLY A 188 -5.66 -0.52 -22.67
N SER A 189 -5.80 -0.72 -21.34
CA SER A 189 -6.40 -1.95 -20.78
C SER A 189 -7.88 -2.13 -21.09
N LEU A 190 -8.59 -1.02 -21.34
CA LEU A 190 -9.99 -1.04 -21.75
C LEU A 190 -10.10 -0.75 -23.24
N THR A 191 -10.90 -1.54 -23.94
CA THR A 191 -11.09 -1.42 -25.39
C THR A 191 -12.57 -1.35 -25.73
N PRO A 192 -12.93 -0.92 -26.95
CA PRO A 192 -14.32 -1.00 -27.43
C PRO A 192 -14.92 -2.41 -27.43
N GLN A 193 -14.09 -3.44 -27.32
CA GLN A 193 -14.48 -4.85 -27.25
C GLN A 193 -14.70 -5.34 -25.82
N SER A 194 -14.37 -4.55 -24.79
CA SER A 194 -14.59 -4.91 -23.40
C SER A 194 -16.09 -5.14 -23.12
N VAL A 195 -16.40 -6.24 -22.43
CA VAL A 195 -17.76 -6.71 -22.12
C VAL A 195 -18.01 -6.70 -20.61
N LEU A 196 -17.19 -7.39 -19.82
CA LEU A 196 -17.26 -7.38 -18.37
C LEU A 196 -15.84 -7.26 -17.80
N VAL A 197 -15.60 -6.21 -17.02
CA VAL A 197 -14.31 -5.95 -16.35
C VAL A 197 -14.49 -6.15 -14.85
N LEU A 198 -13.64 -6.99 -14.28
CA LEU A 198 -13.67 -7.34 -12.86
C LEU A 198 -12.59 -6.53 -12.12
N ILE A 199 -13.02 -5.68 -11.19
CA ILE A 199 -12.14 -4.78 -10.46
C ILE A 199 -12.02 -5.22 -9.01
N ASN A 200 -10.78 -5.44 -8.59
CA ASN A 200 -10.42 -5.74 -7.22
C ASN A 200 -9.25 -4.86 -6.77
N ALA A 201 -9.49 -4.00 -5.79
CA ALA A 201 -8.45 -3.22 -5.14
C ALA A 201 -8.58 -3.37 -3.63
N VAL A 202 -7.50 -3.61 -2.91
CA VAL A 202 -7.58 -3.92 -1.49
C VAL A 202 -6.44 -3.32 -0.69
N TYR A 203 -6.80 -2.79 0.46
CA TYR A 203 -5.90 -2.17 1.39
C TYR A 203 -6.26 -2.62 2.81
N PHE A 204 -5.24 -2.94 3.60
CA PHE A 204 -5.39 -3.31 5.01
C PHE A 204 -4.72 -2.29 5.91
N LYS A 205 -5.41 -1.96 7.01
CA LYS A 205 -4.91 -1.13 8.09
C LYS A 205 -5.16 -1.82 9.42
N GLY A 206 -4.12 -2.03 10.22
CA GLY A 206 -4.24 -2.55 11.57
C GLY A 206 -3.10 -2.04 12.43
N THR A 207 -3.39 -1.66 13.68
CA THR A 207 -2.35 -1.28 14.65
C THR A 207 -1.85 -2.52 15.38
N TRP A 208 -0.54 -2.65 15.56
CA TRP A 208 0.03 -3.76 16.34
C TRP A 208 -0.55 -3.78 17.76
N ALA A 209 -0.78 -4.98 18.30
CA ALA A 209 -1.10 -5.12 19.72
C ALA A 209 0.09 -4.64 20.57
N GLU A 210 1.30 -5.09 20.21
CA GLU A 210 2.57 -4.62 20.76
C GLU A 210 3.30 -3.80 19.70
N LYS A 211 3.35 -2.48 19.87
CA LYS A 211 3.98 -1.56 18.91
C LYS A 211 5.49 -1.57 19.04
N PHE A 212 6.17 -1.41 17.91
CA PHE A 212 7.60 -1.19 17.92
C PHE A 212 7.89 0.25 18.39
N PRO A 213 8.88 0.48 19.27
CA PRO A 213 9.29 1.84 19.60
C PRO A 213 10.04 2.48 18.42
N GLU A 214 9.55 3.61 17.88
CA GLU A 214 10.19 4.32 16.75
C GLU A 214 11.67 4.63 17.00
N GLN A 215 12.05 4.97 18.24
CA GLN A 215 13.43 5.25 18.60
C GLN A 215 14.36 4.03 18.57
N ALA A 216 13.79 2.83 18.52
CA ALA A 216 14.54 1.58 18.40
C ALA A 216 14.76 1.17 16.94
N THR A 217 14.10 1.85 15.98
CA THR A 217 14.33 1.64 14.56
C THR A 217 15.76 2.04 14.19
N SER A 218 16.48 1.16 13.51
CA SER A 218 17.86 1.40 13.11
C SER A 218 18.18 0.77 11.75
N SER A 219 19.16 1.34 11.04
CA SER A 219 19.58 0.79 9.76
C SER A 219 20.37 -0.52 9.96
N ARG A 220 19.93 -1.59 9.32
CA ARG A 220 20.56 -2.93 9.36
C ARG A 220 20.70 -3.49 7.94
N LYS A 221 21.49 -4.56 7.81
CA LYS A 221 21.65 -5.26 6.53
C LYS A 221 20.48 -6.20 6.30
N PHE A 222 19.87 -6.12 5.12
CA PHE A 222 19.01 -7.14 4.56
C PHE A 222 19.79 -7.90 3.47
N TYR A 223 19.86 -9.22 3.58
CA TYR A 223 20.54 -10.13 2.66
C TYR A 223 19.58 -10.54 1.55
N LEU A 224 19.79 -10.03 0.34
CA LEU A 224 19.03 -10.44 -0.84
C LEU A 224 19.40 -11.86 -1.28
N SER A 225 20.66 -12.20 -1.04
CA SER A 225 21.27 -13.50 -1.22
C SER A 225 22.47 -13.60 -0.29
N SER A 226 23.06 -14.78 -0.17
CA SER A 226 24.27 -15.01 0.65
C SER A 226 25.45 -14.07 0.34
N ASP A 227 25.51 -13.50 -0.86
CA ASP A 227 26.59 -12.64 -1.36
C ASP A 227 26.16 -11.18 -1.60
N LYS A 228 24.88 -10.84 -1.46
CA LYS A 228 24.35 -9.50 -1.78
C LYS A 228 23.50 -8.95 -0.63
N THR A 229 23.85 -7.75 -0.17
CA THR A 229 23.14 -7.07 0.93
C THR A 229 22.74 -5.65 0.55
N VAL A 230 21.68 -5.15 1.17
CA VAL A 230 21.27 -3.74 1.16
C VAL A 230 21.10 -3.23 2.58
N SER A 231 21.29 -1.92 2.81
CA SER A 231 20.97 -1.30 4.10
C SER A 231 19.48 -0.95 4.10
N HIS A 232 18.78 -1.24 5.18
CA HIS A 232 17.34 -0.98 5.30
C HIS A 232 16.98 -0.62 6.74
N ASP A 233 15.86 0.05 6.96
CA ASP A 233 15.38 0.39 8.30
C ASP A 233 14.67 -0.82 8.93
N PHE A 234 15.14 -1.23 10.10
CA PHE A 234 14.58 -2.33 10.88
C PHE A 234 14.03 -1.80 12.18
N MET A 235 12.77 -2.13 12.43
CA MET A 235 12.09 -1.95 13.69
C MET A 235 12.58 -3.01 14.67
N TYR A 236 12.64 -2.65 15.95
CA TYR A 236 13.10 -3.56 17.01
C TYR A 236 12.12 -3.57 18.18
N ILE A 237 11.80 -4.76 18.70
CA ILE A 237 11.06 -4.95 19.94
C ILE A 237 11.58 -6.19 20.67
N SER A 238 11.52 -6.17 22.00
CA SER A 238 11.83 -7.33 22.83
C SER A 238 10.65 -7.63 23.73
N GLU A 239 9.94 -8.72 23.44
CA GLU A 239 8.67 -9.08 24.10
C GLU A 239 8.33 -10.58 23.88
N ASP A 240 7.30 -11.07 24.57
CA ASP A 240 6.77 -12.42 24.38
C ASP A 240 5.90 -12.54 23.11
N PHE A 241 6.26 -13.44 22.20
CA PHE A 241 5.48 -13.73 20.99
C PHE A 241 5.20 -15.23 20.83
N ASN A 242 4.04 -15.56 20.24
CA ASN A 242 3.79 -16.92 19.78
C ASN A 242 4.71 -17.21 18.60
N THR A 243 5.54 -18.24 18.76
CA THR A 243 6.63 -18.55 17.85
C THR A 243 6.66 -20.05 17.56
N LYS A 244 6.91 -20.41 16.31
CA LYS A 244 7.17 -21.78 15.89
C LYS A 244 8.59 -21.89 15.34
N ILE A 245 9.35 -22.83 15.86
CA ILE A 245 10.68 -23.17 15.34
C ILE A 245 10.58 -24.53 14.65
N SER A 246 11.10 -24.62 13.44
CA SER A 246 11.21 -25.84 12.64
C SER A 246 12.64 -26.00 12.13
N ASP A 247 12.95 -27.16 11.57
CA ASP A 247 14.28 -27.46 11.03
C ASP A 247 14.62 -26.56 9.83
N ASN A 248 13.62 -26.14 9.05
CA ASN A 248 13.82 -25.37 7.80
C ASN A 248 13.41 -23.89 7.90
N TYR A 249 12.56 -23.52 8.85
CA TYR A 249 12.02 -22.17 8.99
C TYR A 249 11.63 -21.87 10.43
N LYS A 250 11.40 -20.58 10.71
CA LYS A 250 10.79 -20.09 11.94
C LYS A 250 9.64 -19.15 11.63
N VAL A 251 8.66 -19.10 12.53
CA VAL A 251 7.46 -18.26 12.37
C VAL A 251 7.20 -17.47 13.63
N VAL A 252 6.92 -16.18 13.48
CA VAL A 252 6.43 -15.32 14.57
C VAL A 252 5.03 -14.82 14.24
N GLU A 253 4.13 -14.88 15.22
CA GLU A 253 2.80 -14.28 15.16
C GLU A 253 2.83 -12.89 15.78
N LEU A 254 2.41 -11.88 15.02
CA LEU A 254 2.27 -10.47 15.40
C LEU A 254 0.77 -10.09 15.43
N PRO A 255 0.12 -10.13 16.61
CA PRO A 255 -1.29 -9.77 16.71
C PRO A 255 -1.52 -8.28 16.48
N TYR A 256 -2.65 -7.93 15.87
CA TYR A 256 -3.17 -6.55 15.88
C TYR A 256 -4.04 -6.29 17.11
N ILE A 257 -4.33 -5.01 17.40
CA ILE A 257 -5.24 -4.62 18.48
C ILE A 257 -6.57 -5.39 18.38
N GLY A 258 -7.04 -5.90 19.53
CA GLY A 258 -8.24 -6.73 19.63
C GLY A 258 -8.05 -8.18 19.20
N LYS A 259 -6.86 -8.56 18.71
CA LYS A 259 -6.43 -9.91 18.36
C LYS A 259 -7.34 -10.64 17.36
N ALA A 260 -8.21 -9.90 16.66
CA ALA A 260 -9.07 -10.43 15.61
C ALA A 260 -8.27 -10.78 14.35
N PHE A 261 -7.18 -10.06 14.10
CA PHE A 261 -6.22 -10.33 13.04
C PHE A 261 -4.82 -10.52 13.64
N SER A 262 -3.99 -11.32 12.96
CA SER A 262 -2.55 -11.39 13.20
C SER A 262 -1.81 -11.40 11.86
N MET A 263 -0.60 -10.84 11.85
CA MET A 263 0.39 -11.12 10.82
C MET A 263 1.24 -12.33 11.27
N PHE A 264 1.52 -13.25 10.35
CA PHE A 264 2.48 -14.33 10.56
C PHE A 264 3.66 -14.10 9.64
N VAL A 265 4.87 -13.97 10.18
CA VAL A 265 6.11 -13.85 9.40
C VAL A 265 6.80 -15.19 9.40
N ILE A 266 6.98 -15.79 8.23
CA ILE A 266 7.58 -17.11 7.99
C ILE A 266 8.94 -16.88 7.34
N LEU A 267 10.00 -17.10 8.13
CA LEU A 267 11.37 -16.84 7.75
C LEU A 267 12.11 -18.18 7.58
N PRO A 268 12.62 -18.50 6.37
CA PRO A 268 13.54 -19.63 6.21
C PRO A 268 14.73 -19.52 7.17
N ASN A 269 15.31 -20.65 7.57
CA ASN A 269 16.50 -20.61 8.43
C ASN A 269 17.76 -20.18 7.65
N GLU A 270 17.79 -20.46 6.34
CA GLU A 270 18.89 -20.13 5.42
C GLU A 270 18.58 -18.87 4.61
N ILE A 271 19.58 -18.01 4.39
CA ILE A 271 19.43 -16.75 3.61
C ILE A 271 18.83 -16.98 2.22
N ASN A 272 19.25 -18.05 1.54
CA ASN A 272 18.75 -18.42 0.21
C ASN A 272 17.61 -19.47 0.28
N GLY A 273 16.98 -19.64 1.44
CA GLY A 273 16.03 -20.72 1.72
C GLY A 273 14.62 -20.51 1.18
N LEU A 274 14.28 -19.30 0.73
CA LEU A 274 12.92 -18.95 0.31
C LEU A 274 12.38 -19.87 -0.80
N ALA A 275 13.17 -20.16 -1.83
CA ALA A 275 12.71 -21.04 -2.91
C ALA A 275 12.43 -22.49 -2.46
N ALA A 276 13.02 -22.93 -1.35
CA ALA A 276 12.69 -24.21 -0.72
C ALA A 276 11.39 -24.08 0.10
N LEU A 277 11.25 -22.99 0.87
CA LEU A 277 10.02 -22.68 1.61
C LEU A 277 8.80 -22.59 0.67
N GLU A 278 8.91 -21.91 -0.46
CA GLU A 278 7.80 -21.78 -1.43
C GLU A 278 7.30 -23.12 -1.97
N LYS A 279 8.17 -24.12 -2.05
CA LYS A 279 7.79 -25.50 -2.45
C LYS A 279 7.11 -26.25 -1.31
N GLU A 280 7.40 -25.89 -0.06
CA GLU A 280 6.72 -26.42 1.12
C GLU A 280 5.35 -25.77 1.36
N ILE A 281 5.16 -24.51 0.93
CA ILE A 281 3.88 -23.81 1.03
C ILE A 281 2.82 -24.55 0.20
N ASN A 282 1.98 -25.30 0.92
CA ASN A 282 0.81 -26.00 0.40
C ASN A 282 -0.37 -25.82 1.37
N ALA A 283 -1.53 -26.37 1.05
CA ALA A 283 -2.73 -26.24 1.88
C ALA A 283 -2.53 -26.79 3.32
N GLU A 284 -1.79 -27.89 3.51
CA GLU A 284 -1.51 -28.45 4.83
C GLU A 284 -0.54 -27.57 5.62
N PHE A 285 0.51 -27.07 4.97
CA PHE A 285 1.44 -26.13 5.57
C PHE A 285 0.73 -24.87 6.07
N LEU A 286 -0.08 -24.23 5.21
CA LEU A 286 -0.84 -23.03 5.57
C LEU A 286 -1.81 -23.33 6.72
N LYS A 287 -2.48 -24.48 6.67
CA LYS A 287 -3.38 -24.92 7.73
C LYS A 287 -2.67 -25.07 9.08
N ASP A 288 -1.50 -25.69 9.09
CA ASP A 288 -0.69 -25.86 10.31
C ASP A 288 -0.27 -24.50 10.91
N ILE A 289 0.02 -23.50 10.08
CA ILE A 289 0.32 -22.13 10.53
C ILE A 289 -0.91 -21.43 11.12
N ILE A 290 -2.04 -21.39 10.40
CA ILE A 290 -3.26 -20.70 10.88
C ILE A 290 -3.85 -21.33 12.16
N ASP A 291 -3.68 -22.66 12.32
CA ASP A 291 -4.07 -23.40 13.52
C ASP A 291 -3.04 -23.31 14.66
N ARG A 292 -1.91 -22.62 14.44
CA ARG A 292 -0.81 -22.45 15.42
C ARG A 292 -0.25 -23.79 15.92
N LYS A 293 -0.22 -24.81 15.07
CA LYS A 293 0.30 -26.12 15.45
C LYS A 293 1.82 -26.05 15.62
N GLY A 294 2.26 -26.33 16.85
CA GLY A 294 3.66 -26.28 17.25
C GLY A 294 4.17 -24.87 17.58
N PHE A 295 3.26 -23.93 17.86
CA PHE A 295 3.64 -22.61 18.39
C PHE A 295 3.75 -22.68 19.92
N GLU A 296 4.73 -21.97 20.46
CA GLU A 296 4.93 -21.76 21.88
C GLU A 296 5.17 -20.26 22.11
N THR A 297 4.82 -19.74 23.28
CA THR A 297 5.14 -18.36 23.66
C THR A 297 6.63 -18.29 24.01
N MET A 298 7.37 -17.43 23.31
CA MET A 298 8.81 -17.26 23.48
C MET A 298 9.14 -15.77 23.60
N PHE A 299 10.06 -15.43 24.51
CA PHE A 299 10.61 -14.08 24.63
C PHE A 299 11.61 -13.84 23.51
N LEU A 300 11.30 -12.95 22.57
CA LEU A 300 12.11 -12.68 21.38
C LEU A 300 12.82 -11.33 21.47
N GLU A 301 13.98 -11.23 20.82
CA GLU A 301 14.55 -9.97 20.32
C GLU A 301 14.25 -9.89 18.81
N LEU A 302 13.11 -9.28 18.46
CA LEU A 302 12.59 -9.25 17.10
C LEU A 302 13.10 -8.01 16.36
N ASN A 303 13.85 -8.26 15.28
CA ASN A 303 14.21 -7.25 14.29
C ASN A 303 13.41 -7.50 13.01
N MET A 304 12.64 -6.52 12.57
CA MET A 304 11.76 -6.65 11.39
C MET A 304 11.90 -5.43 10.49
N PRO A 305 12.12 -5.60 9.17
CA PRO A 305 12.24 -4.48 8.27
C PRO A 305 10.92 -3.73 8.15
N LYS A 306 10.99 -2.41 7.99
CA LYS A 306 9.86 -1.62 7.48
C LYS A 306 9.70 -1.93 6.00
N PHE A 307 8.48 -2.01 5.49
CA PHE A 307 8.31 -2.21 4.04
C PHE A 307 6.98 -1.69 3.56
N ARG A 308 6.97 -1.29 2.30
CA ARG A 308 5.78 -0.85 1.60
C ARG A 308 5.69 -1.58 0.28
N LEU A 309 4.58 -2.27 0.04
CA LEU A 309 4.39 -3.11 -1.13
C LEU A 309 3.10 -2.72 -1.85
N GLU A 310 3.22 -2.65 -3.17
CA GLU A 310 2.12 -2.40 -4.08
C GLU A 310 2.30 -3.35 -5.27
N SER A 311 1.39 -4.31 -5.40
CA SER A 311 1.45 -5.30 -6.48
C SER A 311 0.16 -5.25 -7.28
N SER A 312 0.29 -5.39 -8.61
CA SER A 312 -0.85 -5.37 -9.53
C SER A 312 -0.79 -6.56 -10.48
N PHE A 313 -1.94 -7.22 -10.67
CA PHE A 313 -2.06 -8.43 -11.46
C PHE A 313 -3.25 -8.33 -12.43
N GLN A 314 -3.02 -8.79 -13.66
CA GLN A 314 -4.08 -9.14 -14.61
C GLN A 314 -4.30 -10.66 -14.52
N LEU A 315 -5.36 -11.07 -13.84
CA LEU A 315 -5.55 -12.46 -13.40
C LEU A 315 -6.22 -13.36 -14.44
N GLY A 316 -6.63 -12.84 -15.60
CA GLY A 316 -7.38 -13.60 -16.61
C GLY A 316 -6.71 -14.91 -17.02
N ASP A 317 -5.43 -14.84 -17.43
CA ASP A 317 -4.69 -16.04 -17.87
C ASP A 317 -4.31 -16.96 -16.70
N VAL A 318 -4.08 -16.40 -15.51
CA VAL A 318 -3.86 -17.19 -14.29
C VAL A 318 -5.10 -18.02 -13.97
N LEU A 319 -6.29 -17.41 -13.99
CA LEU A 319 -7.55 -18.08 -13.70
C LEU A 319 -7.93 -19.11 -14.76
N LYS A 320 -7.66 -18.85 -16.05
CA LYS A 320 -7.81 -19.86 -17.11
C LYS A 320 -6.97 -21.11 -16.81
N LYS A 321 -5.70 -20.93 -16.42
CA LYS A 321 -4.79 -22.04 -16.06
C LYS A 321 -5.24 -22.79 -14.81
N LEU A 322 -5.84 -22.09 -13.84
CA LEU A 322 -6.40 -22.70 -12.63
C LEU A 322 -7.68 -23.50 -12.88
N GLY A 323 -8.30 -23.38 -14.06
CA GLY A 323 -9.48 -24.16 -14.44
C GLY A 323 -10.76 -23.35 -14.59
N LEU A 324 -10.66 -22.03 -14.73
CA LEU A 324 -11.80 -21.13 -14.97
C LEU A 324 -11.80 -20.48 -16.38
N PRO A 325 -11.61 -21.23 -17.49
CA PRO A 325 -11.50 -20.61 -18.80
C PRO A 325 -12.82 -20.14 -19.40
N ASP A 326 -13.96 -20.76 -19.09
CA ASP A 326 -15.20 -20.53 -19.83
C ASP A 326 -15.72 -19.11 -19.64
N ILE A 327 -15.55 -18.52 -18.46
CA ILE A 327 -16.02 -17.15 -18.21
C ILE A 327 -15.28 -16.11 -19.07
N PHE A 328 -14.08 -16.44 -19.57
CA PHE A 328 -13.29 -15.58 -20.45
C PHE A 328 -13.45 -15.93 -21.94
N ASP A 329 -14.33 -16.88 -22.27
CA ASP A 329 -14.58 -17.34 -23.64
C ASP A 329 -15.98 -16.88 -24.09
N PRO A 330 -16.09 -16.02 -25.11
CA PRO A 330 -17.37 -15.47 -25.56
C PRO A 330 -18.35 -16.53 -26.09
N LEU A 331 -17.87 -17.73 -26.45
CA LEU A 331 -18.71 -18.81 -26.97
C LEU A 331 -19.13 -19.82 -25.90
N LYS A 332 -18.46 -19.81 -24.73
CA LYS A 332 -18.70 -20.80 -23.66
C LYS A 332 -19.25 -20.19 -22.38
N ALA A 333 -19.00 -18.90 -22.14
CA ALA A 333 -19.44 -18.22 -20.93
C ALA A 333 -20.96 -18.34 -20.77
N ASP A 334 -21.40 -18.89 -19.65
CA ASP A 334 -22.80 -18.90 -19.25
C ASP A 334 -22.96 -18.05 -17.99
N LEU A 335 -22.97 -16.73 -18.19
CA LEU A 335 -23.24 -15.72 -17.16
C LEU A 335 -24.70 -15.21 -17.23
N SER A 336 -25.61 -16.04 -17.76
CA SER A 336 -27.02 -15.68 -17.99
C SER A 336 -27.79 -15.32 -16.72
N GLY A 337 -27.30 -15.71 -15.54
CA GLY A 337 -27.84 -15.27 -14.26
C GLY A 337 -27.66 -13.76 -14.02
N MET A 338 -26.67 -13.13 -14.66
CA MET A 338 -26.44 -11.68 -14.57
C MET A 338 -27.42 -10.86 -15.41
N THR A 339 -27.94 -11.42 -16.50
CA THR A 339 -28.78 -10.73 -17.50
C THR A 339 -30.26 -11.13 -17.44
N GLY A 340 -30.60 -12.17 -16.67
CA GLY A 340 -31.95 -12.73 -16.64
C GLY A 340 -32.24 -13.71 -17.78
N GLY A 341 -31.21 -14.22 -18.46
CA GLY A 341 -31.34 -15.33 -19.42
C GLY A 341 -30.45 -15.24 -20.66
N GLU A 342 -29.93 -14.06 -20.99
CA GLU A 342 -29.09 -13.86 -22.18
C GLU A 342 -27.64 -14.31 -21.95
N LYS A 343 -27.09 -15.09 -22.89
CA LYS A 343 -25.70 -15.59 -22.86
C LYS A 343 -24.76 -14.74 -23.72
N ASN A 344 -24.73 -13.44 -23.45
CA ASN A 344 -23.95 -12.46 -24.22
C ASN A 344 -22.88 -11.75 -23.38
N ILE A 345 -22.80 -12.04 -22.08
CA ILE A 345 -21.76 -11.50 -21.18
C ILE A 345 -20.70 -12.57 -20.92
N TYR A 346 -19.44 -12.13 -21.02
CA TYR A 346 -18.24 -12.86 -20.63
C TYR A 346 -17.25 -11.89 -20.00
N ALA A 347 -16.40 -12.37 -19.10
CA ALA A 347 -15.29 -11.64 -18.52
C ALA A 347 -14.27 -11.32 -19.60
N SER A 348 -14.02 -10.03 -19.83
CA SER A 348 -12.92 -9.59 -20.69
C SER A 348 -11.61 -9.62 -19.91
N GLU A 349 -11.61 -9.02 -18.73
CA GLU A 349 -10.40 -8.83 -17.93
C GLU A 349 -10.70 -8.85 -16.44
N MET A 350 -9.73 -9.29 -15.64
CA MET A 350 -9.76 -9.18 -14.18
C MET A 350 -8.49 -8.53 -13.66
N PHE A 351 -8.63 -7.40 -12.99
CA PHE A 351 -7.52 -6.65 -12.40
C PHE A 351 -7.57 -6.73 -10.88
N HIS A 352 -6.43 -7.08 -10.30
CA HIS A 352 -6.19 -7.08 -8.87
C HIS A 352 -5.06 -6.11 -8.53
N LYS A 353 -5.25 -5.29 -7.50
CA LYS A 353 -4.16 -4.50 -6.92
C LYS A 353 -4.26 -4.49 -5.40
N ALA A 354 -3.14 -4.71 -4.74
CA ALA A 354 -3.07 -4.78 -3.30
C ALA A 354 -1.98 -3.84 -2.79
N PHE A 355 -2.24 -3.20 -1.64
CA PHE A 355 -1.32 -2.27 -0.99
C PHE A 355 -1.15 -2.59 0.50
N VAL A 356 0.09 -2.56 0.98
CA VAL A 356 0.46 -2.73 2.39
C VAL A 356 1.63 -1.81 2.76
N ASP A 357 1.59 -1.26 3.97
CA ASP A 357 2.65 -0.41 4.55
C ASP A 357 2.87 -0.86 5.99
N VAL A 358 4.00 -1.51 6.25
CA VAL A 358 4.40 -2.05 7.55
C VAL A 358 5.41 -1.13 8.20
N ASN A 359 5.06 -0.65 9.38
CA ASN A 359 5.85 0.27 10.19
C ASN A 359 5.63 0.02 11.69
N GLU A 360 6.20 0.89 12.52
CA GLU A 360 6.31 0.71 13.96
C GLU A 360 4.96 0.66 14.68
N GLU A 361 3.96 1.35 14.12
CA GLU A 361 2.61 1.42 14.66
C GLU A 361 1.76 0.21 14.27
N GLY A 362 2.01 -0.39 13.11
CA GLY A 362 1.11 -1.37 12.54
C GLY A 362 1.35 -1.65 11.06
N THR A 363 0.30 -2.19 10.45
CA THR A 363 0.06 -1.99 9.03
C THR A 363 -0.77 -0.72 8.86
N GLU A 364 -0.09 0.33 8.42
CA GLU A 364 -0.43 1.75 8.27
C GLU A 364 -1.08 2.49 9.48
N ALA A 365 -0.36 3.46 10.06
CA ALA A 365 -0.89 4.68 10.68
C ALA A 365 0.18 5.78 10.68
N ALA A 366 -0.24 7.04 10.67
CA ALA A 366 0.63 8.21 10.88
C ALA A 366 0.05 9.08 12.00
N ALA A 367 0.59 8.94 13.21
CA ALA A 367 0.55 9.93 14.30
C ALA A 367 1.51 9.46 15.40
N ALA A 368 2.62 10.18 15.56
CA ALA A 368 3.65 9.90 16.56
C ALA A 368 3.16 10.21 17.98
N THR A 369 3.15 9.21 18.84
CA THR A 369 3.09 9.40 20.30
C THR A 369 4.27 8.69 20.92
N GLY A 370 5.28 9.46 21.32
CA GLY A 370 6.52 8.93 21.88
C GLY A 370 6.27 8.16 23.18
N MET A 371 6.58 6.86 23.16
CA MET A 371 6.70 6.03 24.36
C MET A 371 8.15 6.00 24.81
N VAL A 372 8.39 6.29 26.09
CA VAL A 372 9.72 6.20 26.73
C VAL A 372 9.87 4.79 27.29
N MET A 373 10.78 4.00 26.72
CA MET A 373 11.15 2.67 27.24
C MET A 373 12.03 2.85 28.49
N MET A 374 11.67 2.21 29.61
CA MET A 374 12.54 2.03 30.77
C MET A 374 12.96 0.56 30.84
N ALA A 375 14.26 0.28 30.72
CA ALA A 375 14.79 -1.07 30.86
C ALA A 375 14.69 -1.55 32.32
N LEU A 376 13.95 -2.63 32.57
CA LEU A 376 13.87 -3.31 33.86
C LEU A 376 14.44 -4.72 33.72
N SER A 377 15.75 -4.88 34.00
CA SER A 377 16.53 -6.14 33.95
C SER A 377 16.59 -6.84 32.58
N ALA A 378 17.76 -7.41 32.24
CA ALA A 378 17.98 -8.08 30.96
C ALA A 378 17.51 -9.55 31.04
N GLN A 379 16.31 -9.83 30.54
CA GLN A 379 15.92 -11.18 30.13
C GLN A 379 16.60 -11.44 28.77
N ILE A 380 17.35 -12.54 28.64
CA ILE A 380 18.00 -12.90 27.37
C ILE A 380 16.92 -13.49 26.45
N GLY A 381 16.54 -12.76 25.40
CA GLY A 381 15.59 -13.23 24.39
C GLY A 381 16.25 -14.05 23.29
N MET A 382 15.45 -14.77 22.53
CA MET A 382 15.89 -15.44 21.30
C MET A 382 15.94 -14.45 20.15
N ASP A 383 17.07 -14.39 19.44
CA ASP A 383 17.21 -13.55 18.25
C ASP A 383 16.26 -13.98 17.12
N PHE A 384 15.37 -13.08 16.73
CA PHE A 384 14.52 -13.23 15.55
C PHE A 384 14.78 -12.09 14.57
N ASP A 385 15.79 -12.25 13.71
CA ASP A 385 16.17 -11.23 12.72
C ASP A 385 15.59 -11.54 11.33
N VAL A 386 14.59 -10.79 10.91
CA VAL A 386 13.92 -10.91 9.59
C VAL A 386 14.76 -10.20 8.52
N ASN A 387 16.00 -10.65 8.35
CA ASN A 387 17.01 -9.96 7.55
C ASN A 387 17.26 -10.56 6.16
N HIS A 388 16.39 -11.42 5.66
CA HIS A 388 16.50 -12.04 4.34
C HIS A 388 15.11 -12.46 3.85
N PRO A 389 14.95 -12.85 2.56
CA PRO A 389 13.65 -13.13 1.96
C PRO A 389 12.74 -14.03 2.78
N PHE A 390 11.49 -13.59 2.93
CA PHE A 390 10.51 -14.21 3.82
C PHE A 390 9.10 -14.16 3.24
N THR A 391 8.22 -15.01 3.75
CA THR A 391 6.79 -15.01 3.42
C THR A 391 6.02 -14.43 4.60
N PHE A 392 4.93 -13.70 4.36
CA PHE A 392 4.00 -13.37 5.46
C PHE A 392 2.54 -13.61 5.09
N LEU A 393 1.72 -13.80 6.12
CA LEU A 393 0.27 -13.96 6.04
C LEU A 393 -0.40 -12.92 6.91
N ILE A 394 -1.56 -12.39 6.50
CA ILE A 394 -2.48 -11.69 7.40
C ILE A 394 -3.75 -12.54 7.50
N VAL A 395 -4.11 -12.92 8.73
CA VAL A 395 -5.12 -13.95 8.99
C VAL A 395 -6.19 -13.39 9.93
N ASP A 396 -7.46 -13.64 9.64
CA ASP A 396 -8.55 -13.43 10.58
C ASP A 396 -8.58 -14.60 11.58
N ASN A 397 -8.20 -14.33 12.82
CA ASN A 397 -8.05 -15.34 13.86
C ASN A 397 -9.36 -16.00 14.29
N ARG A 398 -10.49 -15.35 14.01
CA ARG A 398 -11.84 -15.82 14.38
C ARG A 398 -12.30 -16.93 13.44
N THR A 399 -11.95 -16.80 12.16
CA THR A 399 -12.36 -17.72 11.08
C THR A 399 -11.21 -18.57 10.54
N LYS A 400 -9.96 -18.24 10.92
CA LYS A 400 -8.70 -18.77 10.38
C LYS A 400 -8.46 -18.45 8.90
N MET A 401 -9.26 -17.58 8.33
CA MET A 401 -9.23 -17.24 6.91
C MET A 401 -8.02 -16.36 6.59
N ILE A 402 -7.28 -16.73 5.53
CA ILE A 402 -6.15 -15.94 5.02
C ILE A 402 -6.67 -14.77 4.18
N HIS A 403 -6.33 -13.55 4.58
CA HIS A 403 -6.68 -12.33 3.85
C HIS A 403 -5.62 -11.91 2.87
N PHE A 404 -4.35 -12.01 3.29
CA PHE A 404 -3.21 -11.63 2.47
C PHE A 404 -2.13 -12.69 2.59
N ILE A 405 -1.41 -12.86 1.49
CA ILE A 405 -0.19 -13.66 1.41
C ILE A 405 0.82 -12.89 0.57
N ASP A 406 2.07 -12.97 0.98
CA ASP A 406 3.18 -12.36 0.26
C ASP A 406 4.45 -13.19 0.37
N THR A 407 5.32 -13.01 -0.60
CA THR A 407 6.72 -13.36 -0.53
C THR A 407 7.58 -12.17 -0.92
N ILE A 408 8.44 -11.77 0.01
CA ILE A 408 9.35 -10.65 -0.12
C ILE A 408 10.71 -11.22 -0.54
N ILE A 409 11.07 -10.99 -1.80
CA ILE A 409 12.32 -11.46 -2.43
C ILE A 409 13.33 -10.33 -2.52
N TYR A 410 12.90 -9.16 -3.02
CA TYR A 410 13.77 -8.01 -3.23
C TYR A 410 12.99 -6.69 -3.38
N ASP A 411 13.62 -5.63 -2.88
CA ASP A 411 13.25 -4.21 -3.05
C ASP A 411 11.97 -3.79 -2.32
N MET A 412 12.10 -3.64 -1.00
CA MET A 412 11.09 -3.08 -0.11
C MET A 412 10.78 -1.59 -0.40
N ASP A 413 11.53 -0.98 -1.34
CA ASP A 413 11.38 0.39 -1.85
C ASP A 413 10.91 0.42 -3.32
N SER A 414 10.39 -0.68 -3.88
CA SER A 414 9.99 -0.74 -5.31
C SER A 414 8.99 0.36 -5.71
N ALA A 415 8.06 0.71 -4.82
CA ALA A 415 7.16 1.85 -4.99
C ALA A 415 7.90 3.20 -5.01
N GLU A 416 8.88 3.39 -4.12
CA GLU A 416 9.72 4.59 -4.05
C GLU A 416 10.61 4.74 -5.30
N LYS A 417 11.21 3.64 -5.79
CA LYS A 417 11.98 3.63 -7.04
C LYS A 417 11.12 3.83 -8.28
N GLN A 418 9.88 3.33 -8.30
CA GLN A 418 8.94 3.65 -9.37
C GLN A 418 8.57 5.13 -9.36
N ASP A 419 8.35 5.72 -8.19
CA ASP A 419 8.08 7.16 -8.04
C ASP A 419 9.29 8.02 -8.46
N ILE A 420 10.52 7.62 -8.10
CA ILE A 420 11.76 8.25 -8.57
C ILE A 420 11.94 8.09 -10.09
N GLY A 421 11.63 6.91 -10.64
CA GLY A 421 11.70 6.64 -12.08
C GLY A 421 10.70 7.47 -12.88
N ASN A 422 9.45 7.58 -12.39
CA ASN A 422 8.41 8.43 -12.95
C ASN A 422 8.80 9.91 -12.87
N LEU A 423 9.40 10.32 -11.74
CA LEU A 423 9.92 11.68 -11.57
C LEU A 423 11.05 11.97 -12.56
N ALA A 424 12.00 11.05 -12.74
CA ALA A 424 13.10 11.20 -13.69
C ALA A 424 12.57 11.35 -15.12
N ALA A 425 11.64 10.49 -15.55
CA ALA A 425 11.01 10.58 -16.88
C ALA A 425 10.26 11.91 -17.09
N SER A 426 9.57 12.39 -16.05
CA SER A 426 8.87 13.69 -16.05
C SER A 426 9.87 14.85 -16.20
N ILE A 427 10.98 14.82 -15.45
CA ILE A 427 12.05 15.82 -15.52
C ILE A 427 12.72 15.80 -16.89
N ASP A 428 12.97 14.63 -17.48
CA ASP A 428 13.56 14.50 -18.82
C ASP A 428 12.65 15.12 -19.90
N TYR A 429 11.34 14.83 -19.84
CA TYR A 429 10.37 15.44 -20.75
C TYR A 429 10.34 16.96 -20.60
N PHE A 430 10.24 17.43 -19.35
CA PHE A 430 10.20 18.86 -19.03
C PHE A 430 11.48 19.56 -19.50
N THR A 431 12.64 18.92 -19.30
CA THR A 431 13.95 19.38 -19.75
C THR A 431 13.95 19.64 -21.25
N ASN A 432 13.49 18.67 -22.05
CA ASN A 432 13.44 18.80 -23.49
C ASN A 432 12.49 19.93 -23.92
N SER A 433 11.32 20.01 -23.29
CA SER A 433 10.32 21.05 -23.59
C SER A 433 10.80 22.45 -23.21
N LEU A 434 11.45 22.59 -22.06
CA LEU A 434 12.00 23.86 -21.59
C LEU A 434 13.19 24.29 -22.43
N TYR A 435 14.07 23.36 -22.80
CA TYR A 435 15.17 23.65 -23.72
C TYR A 435 14.64 24.13 -25.07
N GLN A 436 13.66 23.44 -25.67
CA GLN A 436 13.05 23.88 -26.92
C GLN A 436 12.47 25.29 -26.80
N ALA A 437 11.72 25.57 -25.73
CA ALA A 437 11.09 26.87 -25.52
C ALA A 437 12.11 28.02 -25.35
N VAL A 438 13.23 27.76 -24.67
CA VAL A 438 14.24 28.79 -24.38
C VAL A 438 15.25 28.94 -25.53
N ALA A 439 15.58 27.85 -26.24
CA ALA A 439 16.52 27.86 -27.34
C ALA A 439 15.91 28.42 -28.64
N THR A 440 14.60 28.33 -28.83
CA THR A 440 13.94 28.96 -29.98
C THR A 440 13.88 30.48 -29.81
N GLY A 441 14.67 31.21 -30.62
CA GLY A 441 14.56 32.67 -30.73
C GLY A 441 15.70 33.48 -30.10
N THR A 442 16.74 32.81 -29.58
CA THR A 442 17.96 33.46 -29.08
C THR A 442 19.21 32.98 -29.83
N ASN A 443 20.14 33.89 -30.11
CA ASN A 443 21.48 33.57 -30.63
C ASN A 443 22.51 33.49 -29.48
N GLU A 444 22.08 33.49 -28.23
CA GLU A 444 22.92 33.42 -27.04
C GLU A 444 23.07 31.98 -26.52
N ASN A 445 24.12 31.75 -25.73
CA ASN A 445 24.32 30.47 -25.06
C ASN A 445 23.26 30.27 -23.95
N VAL A 446 22.53 29.16 -24.02
CA VAL A 446 21.57 28.77 -22.98
C VAL A 446 22.26 27.83 -21.99
N PHE A 447 22.41 28.26 -20.75
CA PHE A 447 22.89 27.44 -19.63
C PHE A 447 21.84 27.40 -18.53
N MET A 448 21.37 26.21 -18.18
CA MET A 448 20.31 26.03 -17.19
C MET A 448 20.40 24.65 -16.52
N SER A 449 19.85 24.54 -15.31
CA SER A 449 19.62 23.27 -14.62
C SER A 449 18.12 22.94 -14.67
N PRO A 450 17.69 22.08 -15.60
CA PRO A 450 16.28 21.66 -15.69
C PRO A 450 15.77 21.02 -14.41
N PHE A 451 16.64 20.27 -13.73
CA PHE A 451 16.35 19.67 -12.42
C PHE A 451 16.04 20.73 -11.35
N SER A 452 16.81 21.82 -11.30
CA SER A 452 16.56 22.92 -10.35
C SER A 452 15.24 23.63 -10.65
N VAL A 453 14.93 23.86 -11.93
CA VAL A 453 13.65 24.48 -12.33
C VAL A 453 12.47 23.55 -11.99
N ALA A 454 12.59 22.26 -12.31
CA ALA A 454 11.58 21.26 -11.98
C ALA A 454 11.33 21.18 -10.47
N THR A 455 12.40 21.20 -9.66
CA THR A 455 12.29 21.20 -8.20
C THR A 455 11.45 22.37 -7.70
N VAL A 456 11.74 23.61 -8.14
CA VAL A 456 11.01 24.81 -7.70
C VAL A 456 9.56 24.79 -8.17
N LEU A 457 9.29 24.33 -9.40
CA LEU A 457 7.92 24.19 -9.90
C LEU A 457 7.15 23.12 -9.11
N SER A 458 7.80 22.02 -8.74
CA SER A 458 7.20 20.97 -7.90
C SER A 458 6.95 21.43 -6.47
N MET A 459 7.81 22.30 -5.92
CA MET A 459 7.53 22.97 -4.64
C MET A 459 6.21 23.74 -4.73
N VAL A 460 6.03 24.58 -5.76
CA VAL A 460 4.78 25.34 -5.97
C VAL A 460 3.59 24.41 -6.27
N TYR A 461 3.81 23.32 -7.01
CA TYR A 461 2.78 22.33 -7.32
C TYR A 461 2.20 21.68 -6.06
N LEU A 462 3.01 21.42 -5.03
CA LEU A 462 2.54 20.89 -3.76
C LEU A 462 1.43 21.76 -3.12
N GLY A 463 1.52 23.09 -3.32
CA GLY A 463 0.55 24.06 -2.83
C GLY A 463 -0.59 24.34 -3.81
N ALA A 464 -0.46 23.90 -5.06
CA ALA A 464 -1.43 24.16 -6.10
C ALA A 464 -2.71 23.32 -5.90
N ARG A 465 -3.86 23.88 -6.31
CA ARG A 465 -5.15 23.19 -6.26
C ARG A 465 -5.92 23.42 -7.57
N GLN A 466 -6.86 22.52 -7.86
CA GLN A 466 -7.77 22.62 -9.00
C GLN A 466 -7.02 22.88 -10.34
N ASN A 467 -7.42 23.91 -11.07
CA ASN A 467 -6.86 24.25 -12.38
C ASN A 467 -5.36 24.54 -12.33
N SER A 468 -4.86 25.18 -11.27
CA SER A 468 -3.43 25.45 -11.12
C SER A 468 -2.64 24.15 -10.99
N ALA A 469 -3.14 23.18 -10.21
CA ALA A 469 -2.51 21.86 -10.09
C ALA A 469 -2.47 21.14 -11.45
N LYS A 470 -3.59 21.16 -12.20
CA LYS A 470 -3.68 20.57 -13.54
C LYS A 470 -2.72 21.23 -14.55
N GLN A 471 -2.47 22.53 -14.43
CA GLN A 471 -1.48 23.22 -15.25
C GLN A 471 -0.06 22.75 -14.96
N PHE A 472 0.30 22.56 -13.69
CA PHE A 472 1.59 21.99 -13.30
C PHE A 472 1.76 20.55 -13.79
N GLU A 473 0.73 19.70 -13.64
CA GLU A 473 0.72 18.33 -14.18
C GLU A 473 0.99 18.33 -15.69
N ASN A 474 0.36 19.24 -16.44
CA ASN A 474 0.54 19.33 -17.88
C ASN A 474 1.93 19.81 -18.30
N VAL A 475 2.52 20.75 -17.55
CA VAL A 475 3.84 21.33 -17.85
C VAL A 475 4.96 20.37 -17.46
N LEU A 476 4.87 19.77 -16.28
CA LEU A 476 5.87 18.84 -15.77
C LEU A 476 5.67 17.41 -16.27
N LYS A 477 4.54 17.11 -16.93
CA LYS A 477 4.10 15.76 -17.34
C LYS A 477 4.08 14.74 -16.21
N ILE A 478 3.76 15.24 -15.02
CA ILE A 478 3.61 14.42 -13.84
C ILE A 478 2.25 13.72 -13.92
N THR A 479 2.24 12.39 -13.78
CA THR A 479 1.03 11.57 -13.67
C THR A 479 0.61 11.32 -12.21
N SER A 480 1.51 11.57 -11.27
CA SER A 480 1.30 11.37 -9.83
C SER A 480 0.74 12.61 -9.14
N ASN A 481 0.13 12.43 -7.96
CA ASN A 481 -0.38 13.56 -7.17
C ASN A 481 0.77 14.39 -6.54
N PRO A 482 0.52 15.63 -6.08
CA PRO A 482 1.57 16.52 -5.58
C PRO A 482 2.36 15.97 -4.37
N ASP A 483 1.71 15.23 -3.48
CA ASP A 483 2.37 14.67 -2.29
C ASP A 483 3.33 13.54 -2.69
N SER A 484 2.93 12.68 -3.63
CA SER A 484 3.79 11.63 -4.20
C SER A 484 5.02 12.21 -4.89
N VAL A 485 4.86 13.31 -5.65
CA VAL A 485 5.99 14.01 -6.29
C VAL A 485 6.94 14.59 -5.25
N ALA A 486 6.40 15.23 -4.21
CA ALA A 486 7.21 15.81 -3.15
C ALA A 486 7.99 14.72 -2.40
N LEU A 487 7.37 13.56 -2.17
CA LEU A 487 8.03 12.40 -1.59
C LEU A 487 9.18 11.87 -2.49
N ALA A 488 8.93 11.71 -3.79
CA ALA A 488 9.96 11.29 -4.75
C ALA A 488 11.17 12.25 -4.79
N PHE A 489 10.93 13.57 -4.70
CA PHE A 489 12.02 14.56 -4.58
C PHE A 489 12.80 14.38 -3.28
N LYS A 490 12.12 14.15 -2.14
CA LYS A 490 12.77 13.93 -0.84
C LYS A 490 13.72 12.74 -0.91
N GLU A 491 13.27 11.64 -1.49
CA GLU A 491 14.05 10.42 -1.66
C GLU A 491 15.23 10.64 -2.61
N TYR A 492 14.98 11.27 -3.77
CA TYR A 492 16.03 11.61 -4.72
C TYR A 492 17.12 12.52 -4.11
N PHE A 493 16.73 13.52 -3.32
CA PHE A 493 17.69 14.36 -2.58
C PHE A 493 18.47 13.58 -1.52
N SER A 494 17.85 12.57 -0.91
CA SER A 494 18.52 11.71 0.08
C SER A 494 19.54 10.78 -0.60
N LEU A 495 19.20 10.23 -1.78
CA LEU A 495 20.15 9.47 -2.61
C LEU A 495 21.34 10.32 -3.03
N LEU A 496 21.11 11.56 -3.49
CA LEU A 496 22.18 12.48 -3.87
C LEU A 496 23.13 12.81 -2.71
N LYS A 497 22.59 12.98 -1.49
CA LYS A 497 23.39 13.22 -0.28
C LYS A 497 24.23 12.00 0.14
N ASN A 498 23.76 10.78 -0.16
CA ASN A 498 24.40 9.52 0.22
C ASN A 498 25.30 8.92 -0.89
N SER A 499 25.42 9.57 -2.05
CA SER A 499 26.27 9.11 -3.15
C SER A 499 27.78 9.28 -2.85
N ASP A 500 28.60 8.34 -3.30
CA ASP A 500 30.04 8.30 -3.04
C ASP A 500 30.74 9.62 -3.40
N LYS A 501 31.71 10.01 -2.54
CA LYS A 501 32.36 11.34 -2.38
C LYS A 501 33.05 11.95 -3.62
N LEU A 502 32.91 11.42 -4.82
CA LEU A 502 33.57 11.95 -6.02
C LEU A 502 32.87 13.17 -6.63
N VAL A 503 31.57 13.37 -6.36
CA VAL A 503 30.81 14.54 -6.84
C VAL A 503 29.89 15.05 -5.74
N THR A 504 30.03 16.32 -5.37
CA THR A 504 29.12 16.97 -4.41
C THR A 504 28.00 17.67 -5.15
N PHE A 505 26.76 17.20 -4.99
CA PHE A 505 25.58 17.88 -5.51
C PHE A 505 24.89 18.68 -4.40
N ASN A 506 24.91 20.00 -4.51
CA ASN A 506 24.28 20.91 -3.56
C ASN A 506 23.14 21.69 -4.23
N SER A 507 21.90 21.24 -4.05
CA SER A 507 20.73 22.05 -4.39
C SER A 507 20.43 23.06 -3.27
N VAL A 508 20.01 24.26 -3.64
CA VAL A 508 19.52 25.29 -2.72
C VAL A 508 18.30 25.89 -3.36
N ASN A 509 17.14 25.68 -2.74
CA ASN A 509 15.88 26.26 -3.15
C ASN A 509 15.30 27.04 -1.97
N ARG A 510 14.57 28.11 -2.24
CA ARG A 510 13.76 28.86 -1.27
C ARG A 510 12.63 29.54 -2.03
N LEU A 511 11.44 29.54 -1.46
CA LEU A 511 10.34 30.35 -1.96
C LEU A 511 10.27 31.66 -1.17
N TYR A 512 10.04 32.76 -1.88
CA TYR A 512 9.77 34.06 -1.28
C TYR A 512 8.30 34.42 -1.50
N ALA A 513 7.55 34.60 -0.42
CA ALA A 513 6.14 34.93 -0.46
C ALA A 513 5.91 36.38 -0.03
N SER A 514 4.86 37.02 -0.52
CA SER A 514 4.50 38.37 -0.06
C SER A 514 4.05 38.31 1.40
N GLU A 515 4.49 39.24 2.23
CA GLU A 515 3.97 39.41 3.61
C GLU A 515 2.45 39.61 3.66
N LYS A 516 1.84 40.11 2.57
CA LYS A 516 0.37 40.27 2.48
C LYS A 516 -0.40 38.96 2.32
N PHE A 517 0.28 37.88 1.96
CA PHE A 517 -0.32 36.56 1.74
C PHE A 517 0.41 35.54 2.61
N PRO A 518 0.00 35.39 3.88
CA PRO A 518 0.65 34.48 4.80
C PRO A 518 0.51 33.04 4.31
N ILE A 519 1.62 32.31 4.31
CA ILE A 519 1.68 30.91 3.93
C ILE A 519 1.35 30.04 5.14
N SER A 520 0.54 29.00 4.95
CA SER A 520 0.13 28.11 6.04
C SER A 520 1.33 27.38 6.63
N GLU A 521 1.26 27.11 7.93
CA GLU A 521 2.35 26.44 8.64
C GLU A 521 2.55 25.00 8.14
N ASP A 522 1.47 24.30 7.79
CA ASP A 522 1.53 22.97 7.18
C ASP A 522 2.33 22.97 5.87
N TYR A 523 2.17 23.99 5.04
CA TYR A 523 2.90 24.09 3.78
C TYR A 523 4.39 24.39 4.00
N LYS A 524 4.72 25.23 4.98
CA LYS A 524 6.12 25.47 5.38
C LYS A 524 6.77 24.19 5.90
N ASN A 525 6.09 23.45 6.77
CA ASN A 525 6.55 22.16 7.29
C ASN A 525 6.80 21.17 6.17
N ASN A 526 5.93 21.14 5.15
CA ASN A 526 6.11 20.30 3.97
C ASN A 526 7.32 20.71 3.12
N MET A 527 7.64 22.00 2.97
CA MET A 527 8.86 22.43 2.27
C MET A 527 10.13 21.92 2.96
N VAL A 528 10.16 21.99 4.29
CA VAL A 528 11.29 21.50 5.08
C VAL A 528 11.38 19.97 4.96
N LYS A 529 10.25 19.28 5.11
CA LYS A 529 10.14 17.82 5.09
C LYS A 529 10.57 17.21 3.75
N TYR A 530 10.09 17.76 2.64
CA TYR A 530 10.22 17.11 1.32
C TYR A 530 11.35 17.71 0.46
N PHE A 531 11.54 19.02 0.52
CA PHE A 531 12.48 19.72 -0.36
C PHE A 531 13.73 20.20 0.36
N PHE A 532 13.84 19.95 1.67
CA PHE A 532 14.91 20.49 2.53
C PHE A 532 15.07 22.01 2.37
N SER A 533 13.93 22.70 2.21
CA SER A 533 13.83 24.12 1.87
C SER A 533 12.90 24.83 2.85
N ASP A 534 13.05 26.15 2.95
CA ASP A 534 12.16 27.02 3.70
C ASP A 534 11.43 28.03 2.80
N ILE A 535 10.53 28.79 3.41
CA ILE A 535 9.79 29.88 2.79
C ILE A 535 10.00 31.13 3.63
N GLU A 536 10.34 32.23 2.97
CA GLU A 536 10.52 33.53 3.61
C GLU A 536 9.45 34.51 3.12
N ASN A 537 8.76 35.16 4.05
CA ASN A 537 7.85 36.25 3.72
C ASN A 537 8.63 37.55 3.58
N VAL A 538 8.41 38.28 2.50
CA VAL A 538 9.08 39.56 2.17
C VAL A 538 8.09 40.58 1.65
N ASP A 539 8.43 41.86 1.82
CA ASP A 539 7.64 42.95 1.27
C ASP A 539 8.05 43.30 -0.17
N PHE A 540 7.33 42.73 -1.14
CA PHE A 540 7.52 43.04 -2.55
C PHE A 540 6.95 44.40 -2.98
N ILE A 541 6.13 45.06 -2.15
CA ILE A 541 5.33 46.20 -2.59
C ILE A 541 5.90 47.51 -2.08
N THR A 542 6.19 47.63 -0.79
CA THR A 542 6.67 48.90 -0.22
C THR A 542 8.19 48.97 -0.14
N ASN A 543 8.89 47.84 -0.26
CA ASN A 543 10.35 47.79 -0.18
C ASN A 543 11.01 46.82 -1.19
N ALA A 544 10.58 46.87 -2.45
CA ALA A 544 11.03 45.96 -3.50
C ALA A 544 12.56 45.90 -3.68
N GLU A 545 13.26 47.03 -3.58
CA GLU A 545 14.72 47.08 -3.77
C GLU A 545 15.48 46.42 -2.61
N LYS A 546 15.03 46.62 -1.36
CA LYS A 546 15.57 45.90 -0.21
C LYS A 546 15.29 44.40 -0.34
N THR A 547 14.08 44.03 -0.74
CA THR A 547 13.71 42.63 -0.99
C THR A 547 14.58 42.00 -2.06
N ARG A 548 14.86 42.71 -3.16
CA ARG A 548 15.78 42.27 -4.22
C ARG A 548 17.19 42.05 -3.67
N ILE A 549 17.70 42.95 -2.82
CA ILE A 549 19.00 42.81 -2.17
C ILE A 549 19.02 41.59 -1.25
N THR A 550 18.02 41.42 -0.37
CA THR A 550 17.90 40.28 0.54
C THR A 550 17.92 38.94 -0.20
N ILE A 551 17.14 38.81 -1.28
CA ILE A 551 17.10 37.57 -2.08
C ILE A 551 18.48 37.28 -2.70
N ASN A 552 19.13 38.30 -3.29
CA ASN A 552 20.44 38.13 -3.93
C ASN A 552 21.55 37.83 -2.91
N ASP A 553 21.52 38.48 -1.74
CA ASP A 553 22.47 38.23 -0.66
C ASP A 553 22.31 36.82 -0.10
N TRP A 554 21.09 36.33 0.06
CA TRP A 554 20.85 34.95 0.48
C TRP A 554 21.42 33.94 -0.53
N VAL A 555 21.19 34.14 -1.83
CA VAL A 555 21.77 33.27 -2.88
C VAL A 555 23.30 33.30 -2.79
N ARG A 556 23.90 34.49 -2.70
CA ARG A 556 25.36 34.67 -2.64
C ARG A 556 25.97 34.03 -1.39
N ILE A 557 25.39 34.27 -0.21
CA ILE A 557 25.87 33.73 1.07
C ILE A 557 25.72 32.21 1.09
N THR A 558 24.61 31.68 0.59
CA THR A 558 24.37 30.23 0.62
C THR A 558 25.28 29.49 -0.36
N GLN A 559 25.57 30.06 -1.53
CA GLN A 559 26.58 29.53 -2.45
C GLN A 559 27.98 29.53 -1.81
N ILE A 560 28.39 30.64 -1.19
CA ILE A 560 29.70 30.77 -0.53
C ILE A 560 29.84 29.82 0.66
N THR A 561 28.81 29.73 1.52
CA THR A 561 28.83 28.86 2.71
C THR A 561 28.92 27.38 2.31
N LYS A 562 28.18 26.95 1.27
CA LYS A 562 28.25 25.56 0.78
C LYS A 562 29.56 25.25 0.04
N LEU A 563 30.15 26.23 -0.65
CA LEU A 563 31.51 26.14 -1.22
C LEU A 563 32.59 26.03 -0.12
N LEU A 564 32.46 26.77 0.99
CA LEU A 564 33.39 26.71 2.14
C LEU A 564 33.30 25.38 2.90
N ILE A 565 32.11 24.79 3.04
CA ILE A 565 31.95 23.44 3.61
C ILE A 565 32.66 22.38 2.76
N CYS A 566 32.75 22.58 1.42
CA CYS A 566 33.50 21.68 0.53
C CYS A 566 35.03 21.79 0.71
N TYR A 567 35.55 22.93 1.15
CA TYR A 567 36.99 23.13 1.42
C TYR A 567 37.41 22.79 2.86
N GLN A 568 36.47 22.59 3.79
CA GLN A 568 36.77 22.17 5.17
C GLN A 568 36.92 20.65 5.36
N VAL A 569 36.85 19.86 4.28
CA VAL A 569 37.20 18.44 4.28
C VAL A 569 38.56 18.24 3.61
N GLU A 570 39.59 18.89 4.16
CA GLU A 570 41.00 18.48 4.04
C GLU A 570 41.83 19.28 5.06
N VAL A 571 41.85 18.82 6.32
CA VAL A 571 43.06 18.58 7.15
C VAL A 571 42.79 17.39 8.06
#